data_AF-A0A6H9LLB9-F1
#
_entry.id   AF-A0A6H9LLB9-F1
#
_cell.length_a   1.000
_cell.length_b   1.000
_cell.length_c   1.000
_cell.angle_alpha   90.00
_cell.angle_beta   90.00
_cell.angle_gamma   90.00
#
_symmetry.space_group_name_H-M   'P 1'
#
loop_
_entity.id
_entity.type
_entity.pdbx_description
1 polymer ?
#
loop_
_entity_poly.entity_id
_entity_poly.type
_entity_poly.pdbx_seq_one_letter_code
_entity_poly.pdbx_strand_id
1 'polypeptide(L)'
;MSNKKVIITLITAFLLISTAVFAKSDLSKQFNNYYNALDADMMNHDAEHFTITDFTYTKDLANIHFINGDLYLLRYINERPTTALFIGEGRVDINVPSEAERNALESVSGKNSVAEDFKVCIIRFADDFDLVVKEKFTPEVLQISWDVYNTIKEEQADFFFKPIINHTYDNYFEQTRSIFERNAKGLFWIDFNRYNFLYDPNRPFPVEVGYEFEPNDFAMTYPVALPADLTTEQSNFDLSTANYQTTPLGYTPDIYLTGLDGQRIDSARPDMQ
;
A
#
# COMPACT_ATOMS: atom_id res chain seq x y z
N MET A 1 -54.43 27.86 20.88
CA MET A 1 -53.82 26.72 20.16
C MET A 1 -52.96 27.19 18.96
N SER A 2 -51.97 28.08 19.16
CA SER A 2 -51.21 28.67 18.02
C SER A 2 -49.69 28.41 18.06
N ASN A 3 -49.08 28.32 19.25
CA ASN A 3 -47.60 28.34 19.33
C ASN A 3 -46.90 26.98 19.14
N LYS A 4 -47.62 25.85 19.22
CA LYS A 4 -47.01 24.52 19.07
C LYS A 4 -46.80 24.08 17.61
N LYS A 5 -47.58 24.59 16.66
CA LYS A 5 -47.45 24.24 15.23
C LYS A 5 -46.29 24.98 14.54
N VAL A 6 -45.97 26.19 14.99
CA VAL A 6 -44.85 26.99 14.44
C VAL A 6 -43.49 26.42 14.83
N ILE A 7 -43.34 25.93 16.07
CA ILE A 7 -42.09 25.34 16.57
C ILE A 7 -41.79 23.99 15.89
N ILE A 8 -42.80 23.16 15.67
CA ILE A 8 -42.61 21.86 14.99
C ILE A 8 -42.22 22.07 13.52
N THR A 9 -42.79 23.06 12.83
CA THR A 9 -42.44 23.36 11.42
C THR A 9 -41.01 23.89 11.27
N LEU A 10 -40.53 24.70 12.23
CA LEU A 10 -39.15 25.20 12.24
C LEU A 10 -38.11 24.10 12.55
N ILE A 11 -38.44 23.14 13.41
CA ILE A 11 -37.54 22.02 13.73
C ILE A 11 -37.45 21.03 12.54
N THR A 12 -38.55 20.78 11.82
CA THR A 12 -38.52 19.93 10.61
C THR A 12 -37.78 20.60 9.45
N ALA A 13 -37.86 21.93 9.31
CA ALA A 13 -37.06 22.67 8.32
C ALA A 13 -35.57 22.66 8.66
N PHE A 14 -35.19 22.73 9.95
CA PHE A 14 -33.79 22.65 10.36
C PHE A 14 -33.20 21.24 10.22
N LEU A 15 -34.02 20.20 10.39
CA LEU A 15 -33.63 18.79 10.17
C LEU A 15 -33.56 18.39 8.69
N LEU A 16 -34.27 19.09 7.78
CA LEU A 16 -34.17 18.87 6.34
C LEU A 16 -33.00 19.63 5.69
N ILE A 17 -32.48 20.68 6.36
CA ILE A 17 -31.30 21.41 5.89
C ILE A 17 -30.01 20.69 6.32
N SER A 18 -30.00 19.93 7.41
CA SER A 18 -28.82 19.16 7.83
C SER A 18 -28.56 17.91 6.96
N THR A 19 -29.57 17.39 6.25
CA THR A 19 -29.41 16.23 5.37
C THR A 19 -28.89 16.57 3.96
N ALA A 20 -28.87 17.85 3.58
CA ALA A 20 -28.42 18.27 2.24
C ALA A 20 -27.00 18.86 2.20
N VAL A 21 -26.40 19.21 3.35
CA VAL A 21 -25.05 19.81 3.42
C VAL A 21 -23.94 18.75 3.58
N PHE A 22 -24.29 17.47 3.72
CA PHE A 22 -23.36 16.35 3.52
C PHE A 22 -23.19 15.99 2.03
N ALA A 23 -23.45 16.93 1.12
CA ALA A 23 -22.82 16.88 -0.20
C ALA A 23 -21.31 16.83 0.04
N LYS A 24 -20.68 15.67 -0.27
CA LYS A 24 -19.24 15.35 -0.14
C LYS A 24 -18.41 16.63 0.05
N SER A 25 -17.89 16.85 1.27
CA SER A 25 -17.06 18.02 1.58
C SER A 25 -15.99 18.19 0.50
N ASP A 26 -15.51 19.42 0.27
CA ASP A 26 -14.46 19.64 -0.74
C ASP A 26 -13.21 18.79 -0.46
N LEU A 27 -12.94 18.50 0.81
CA LEU A 27 -11.94 17.52 1.25
C LEU A 27 -12.25 16.10 0.75
N SER A 28 -13.50 15.62 0.85
CA SER A 28 -13.89 14.31 0.33
C SER A 28 -13.81 14.25 -1.20
N LYS A 29 -14.20 15.31 -1.91
CA LYS A 29 -14.05 15.37 -3.38
C LYS A 29 -12.58 15.35 -3.78
N GLN A 30 -11.77 16.17 -3.12
CA GLN A 30 -10.33 16.23 -3.32
C GLN A 30 -9.67 14.88 -3.06
N PHE A 31 -9.99 14.24 -1.93
CA PHE A 31 -9.54 12.88 -1.60
C PHE A 31 -9.92 11.86 -2.68
N ASN A 32 -11.19 11.84 -3.11
CA ASN A 32 -11.63 10.94 -4.17
C ASN A 32 -10.91 11.19 -5.50
N ASN A 33 -10.64 12.44 -5.86
CA ASN A 33 -9.91 12.78 -7.07
C ASN A 33 -8.47 12.25 -7.03
N TYR A 34 -7.80 12.39 -5.89
CA TYR A 34 -6.45 11.85 -5.70
C TYR A 34 -6.44 10.32 -5.72
N TYR A 35 -7.43 9.69 -5.12
CA TYR A 35 -7.58 8.24 -5.17
C TYR A 35 -7.81 7.75 -6.60
N ASN A 36 -8.68 8.42 -7.37
CA ASN A 36 -8.87 8.10 -8.79
C ASN A 36 -7.59 8.29 -9.62
N ALA A 37 -6.71 9.24 -9.24
CA ALA A 37 -5.41 9.40 -9.89
C ALA A 37 -4.45 8.24 -9.59
N LEU A 38 -4.60 7.57 -8.45
CA LEU A 38 -3.86 6.33 -8.15
C LEU A 38 -4.36 5.15 -8.96
N ASP A 39 -5.65 5.11 -9.31
CA ASP A 39 -6.27 4.07 -10.14
C ASP A 39 -6.22 4.38 -11.65
N ALA A 40 -5.64 5.53 -12.02
CA ALA A 40 -5.51 5.92 -13.42
C ALA A 40 -4.58 4.97 -14.19
N ASP A 41 -5.00 4.61 -15.40
CA ASP A 41 -4.20 3.82 -16.34
C ASP A 41 -2.88 4.56 -16.66
N MET A 42 -1.77 3.83 -16.79
CA MET A 42 -0.46 4.43 -17.07
C MET A 42 -0.34 4.91 -18.52
N MET A 43 -1.16 4.36 -19.41
CA MET A 43 -1.08 4.63 -20.84
C MET A 43 -1.38 6.11 -21.17
N ASN A 44 -0.67 6.66 -22.15
CA ASN A 44 -0.84 8.03 -22.68
C ASN A 44 -0.63 9.17 -21.67
N HIS A 45 0.01 8.92 -20.52
CA HIS A 45 0.38 9.97 -19.59
C HIS A 45 1.77 10.53 -19.90
N ASP A 46 1.90 11.85 -19.75
CA ASP A 46 3.21 12.50 -19.71
C ASP A 46 3.95 12.04 -18.44
N ALA A 47 5.19 11.63 -18.61
CA ALA A 47 6.06 11.14 -17.55
C ALA A 47 7.37 11.93 -17.56
N GLU A 48 7.94 12.14 -16.38
CA GLU A 48 9.37 12.46 -16.30
C GLU A 48 10.16 11.17 -16.53
N HIS A 49 10.87 11.11 -17.64
CA HIS A 49 11.74 10.03 -18.05
C HIS A 49 13.19 10.34 -17.68
N PHE A 50 13.90 9.30 -17.24
CA PHE A 50 15.31 9.35 -16.89
C PHE A 50 16.00 8.12 -17.48
N THR A 51 17.13 8.33 -18.16
CA THR A 51 18.05 7.24 -18.46
C THR A 51 18.96 7.01 -17.26
N ILE A 52 18.80 5.86 -16.61
CA ILE A 52 19.50 5.49 -15.39
C ILE A 52 20.72 4.64 -15.72
N THR A 53 21.84 4.96 -15.08
CA THR A 53 23.07 4.16 -15.12
C THR A 53 23.67 4.11 -13.72
N ASP A 54 23.93 2.91 -13.20
CA ASP A 54 24.56 2.66 -11.90
C ASP A 54 23.95 3.47 -10.73
N PHE A 55 22.65 3.26 -10.50
CA PHE A 55 21.93 3.87 -9.39
C PHE A 55 21.55 2.82 -8.37
N THR A 56 21.95 3.02 -7.12
CA THR A 56 21.50 2.20 -6.00
C THR A 56 20.58 3.01 -5.09
N TYR A 57 19.43 2.44 -4.75
CA TYR A 57 18.51 2.94 -3.76
C TYR A 57 18.36 1.91 -2.64
N THR A 58 18.57 2.35 -1.40
CA THR A 58 18.44 1.50 -0.22
C THR A 58 17.23 1.93 0.58
N LYS A 59 16.33 0.98 0.85
CA LYS A 59 15.17 1.17 1.71
C LYS A 59 15.13 0.06 2.75
N ASP A 60 15.40 0.43 4.00
CA ASP A 60 15.48 -0.53 5.11
C ASP A 60 16.41 -1.71 4.74
N LEU A 61 15.94 -2.95 4.77
CA LEU A 61 16.70 -4.15 4.41
C LEU A 61 16.80 -4.44 2.89
N ALA A 62 16.15 -3.64 2.03
CA ALA A 62 16.19 -3.79 0.59
C ALA A 62 17.23 -2.87 -0.06
N ASN A 63 18.12 -3.45 -0.87
CA ASN A 63 19.03 -2.72 -1.76
C ASN A 63 18.59 -2.97 -3.20
N ILE A 64 18.28 -1.89 -3.91
CA ILE A 64 17.77 -1.93 -5.28
C ILE A 64 18.81 -1.28 -6.17
N HIS A 65 19.40 -2.09 -7.04
CA HIS A 65 20.43 -1.71 -7.97
C HIS A 65 19.82 -1.57 -9.36
N PHE A 66 19.71 -0.34 -9.85
CA PHE A 66 19.35 -0.04 -11.23
C PHE A 66 20.64 0.09 -12.05
N ILE A 67 20.97 -0.94 -12.81
CA ILE A 67 22.26 -1.07 -13.49
C ILE A 67 22.26 -0.19 -14.74
N ASN A 68 21.28 -0.39 -15.63
CA ASN A 68 21.12 0.36 -16.86
C ASN A 68 19.67 0.27 -17.35
N GLY A 69 19.01 1.39 -17.64
CA GLY A 69 17.64 1.37 -18.14
C GLY A 69 16.94 2.72 -18.16
N ASP A 70 15.64 2.68 -18.39
CA ASP A 70 14.75 3.84 -18.39
C ASP A 70 13.85 3.82 -17.15
N LEU A 71 13.77 4.95 -16.47
CA LEU A 71 12.89 5.17 -15.31
C LEU A 71 11.88 6.26 -15.65
N TYR A 72 10.59 6.00 -15.38
CA TYR A 72 9.49 6.92 -15.61
C TYR A 72 8.82 7.25 -14.29
N LEU A 73 8.73 8.54 -13.94
CA LEU A 73 7.96 9.02 -12.78
C LEU A 73 6.56 9.45 -13.23
N LEU A 74 5.55 8.97 -12.48
CA LEU A 74 4.15 8.92 -12.91
C LEU A 74 3.17 9.19 -11.75
N ARG A 75 1.89 9.34 -12.13
CA ARG A 75 0.72 9.47 -11.24
C ARG A 75 0.94 10.55 -10.18
N TYR A 76 1.08 11.78 -10.65
CA TYR A 76 1.40 12.93 -9.81
C TYR A 76 0.24 13.28 -8.89
N ILE A 77 0.53 13.45 -7.61
CA ILE A 77 -0.38 13.97 -6.60
C ILE A 77 0.30 15.15 -5.94
N ASN A 78 -0.32 16.33 -6.01
CA ASN A 78 0.25 17.59 -5.53
C ASN A 78 1.66 17.84 -6.09
N GLU A 79 1.81 17.74 -7.41
CA GLU A 79 3.07 18.00 -8.14
C GLU A 79 4.24 17.07 -7.77
N ARG A 80 3.99 16.01 -7.00
CA ARG A 80 4.97 14.97 -6.68
C ARG A 80 4.56 13.65 -7.33
N PRO A 81 5.46 12.94 -8.03
CA PRO A 81 5.19 11.60 -8.52
C PRO A 81 4.99 10.65 -7.35
N THR A 82 4.11 9.67 -7.53
CA THR A 82 3.83 8.62 -6.52
C THR A 82 4.23 7.23 -7.00
N THR A 83 4.58 7.14 -8.29
CA THR A 83 4.84 5.89 -8.98
C THR A 83 6.09 6.05 -9.82
N ALA A 84 6.98 5.07 -9.76
CA ALA A 84 8.08 4.92 -10.69
C ALA A 84 7.91 3.62 -11.46
N LEU A 85 8.25 3.64 -12.73
CA LEU A 85 8.36 2.45 -13.58
C LEU A 85 9.79 2.38 -14.08
N PHE A 86 10.46 1.27 -13.83
CA PHE A 86 11.78 1.00 -14.41
C PHE A 86 11.70 -0.11 -15.44
N ILE A 87 12.37 0.08 -16.57
CA ILE A 87 12.56 -0.92 -17.61
C ILE A 87 14.04 -0.94 -18.01
N GLY A 88 14.71 -2.08 -17.83
CA GLY A 88 16.13 -2.21 -18.11
C GLY A 88 16.76 -3.42 -17.47
N GLU A 89 17.96 -3.25 -16.92
CA GLU A 89 18.68 -4.25 -16.15
C GLU A 89 18.79 -3.74 -14.71
N GLY A 90 18.27 -4.50 -13.76
CA GLY A 90 18.36 -4.21 -12.35
C GLY A 90 18.50 -5.46 -11.50
N ARG A 91 18.79 -5.27 -10.22
CA ARG A 91 18.92 -6.32 -9.22
C ARG A 91 18.39 -5.86 -7.87
N VAL A 92 17.65 -6.71 -7.19
CA VAL A 92 17.21 -6.48 -5.81
C VAL A 92 17.87 -7.48 -4.89
N ASP A 93 18.47 -6.98 -3.81
CA ASP A 93 19.03 -7.77 -2.72
C ASP A 93 18.32 -7.40 -1.41
N ILE A 94 17.57 -8.35 -0.84
CA ILE A 94 16.82 -8.24 0.43
C ILE A 94 17.38 -9.27 1.39
N ASN A 95 18.01 -8.80 2.45
CA ASN A 95 18.62 -9.66 3.45
C ASN A 95 17.76 -9.72 4.72
N VAL A 96 17.04 -10.83 4.89
CA VAL A 96 16.16 -11.04 6.05
C VAL A 96 17.00 -11.42 7.28
N PRO A 97 16.99 -10.62 8.36
CA PRO A 97 17.94 -10.79 9.47
C PRO A 97 17.61 -11.97 10.40
N SER A 98 16.33 -12.37 10.53
CA SER A 98 15.88 -13.44 11.43
C SER A 98 15.92 -14.80 10.75
N GLU A 99 16.47 -15.83 11.41
CA GLU A 99 16.48 -17.20 10.89
C GLU A 99 15.07 -17.78 10.76
N ALA A 100 14.18 -17.50 11.71
CA ALA A 100 12.79 -17.93 11.64
C ALA A 100 12.08 -17.36 10.40
N GLU A 101 12.31 -16.07 10.11
CA GLU A 101 11.74 -15.42 8.92
C GLU A 101 12.38 -15.91 7.62
N ARG A 102 13.70 -16.19 7.63
CA ARG A 102 14.37 -16.82 6.48
C ARG A 102 13.80 -18.21 6.18
N ASN A 103 13.52 -19.00 7.21
CA ASN A 103 12.89 -20.32 7.06
C ASN A 103 11.45 -20.20 6.54
N ALA A 104 10.70 -19.18 6.98
CA ALA A 104 9.37 -18.90 6.46
C ALA A 104 9.44 -18.50 4.97
N LEU A 105 10.34 -17.60 4.60
CA LEU A 105 10.61 -17.21 3.21
C LEU A 105 11.01 -18.41 2.35
N GLU A 106 11.86 -19.31 2.88
CA GLU A 106 12.29 -20.52 2.17
C GLU A 106 11.14 -21.50 1.97
N SER A 107 10.26 -21.64 2.97
CA SER A 107 9.09 -22.53 2.87
C SER A 107 8.09 -22.10 1.80
N VAL A 108 8.05 -20.79 1.50
CA VAL A 108 7.13 -20.19 0.51
C VAL A 108 7.80 -20.05 -0.86
N SER A 109 9.00 -19.49 -0.91
CA SER A 109 9.67 -19.12 -2.16
C SER A 109 10.78 -20.09 -2.60
N GLY A 110 11.17 -21.03 -1.74
CA GLY A 110 12.32 -21.91 -1.95
C GLY A 110 13.67 -21.22 -1.78
N LYS A 111 13.71 -19.97 -1.30
CA LYS A 111 14.93 -19.18 -1.07
C LYS A 111 14.93 -18.58 0.33
N ASN A 112 16.09 -18.51 0.97
CA ASN A 112 16.26 -17.93 2.30
C ASN A 112 16.69 -16.45 2.29
N SER A 113 16.90 -15.88 1.10
CA SER A 113 17.10 -14.46 0.82
C SER A 113 16.54 -14.14 -0.56
N VAL A 114 16.28 -12.86 -0.86
CA VAL A 114 15.87 -12.43 -2.21
C VAL A 114 17.04 -11.73 -2.85
N ALA A 115 17.49 -12.25 -3.99
CA ALA A 115 18.71 -11.84 -4.67
C ALA A 115 18.49 -12.00 -6.19
N GLU A 116 17.54 -11.23 -6.71
CA GLU A 116 16.97 -11.40 -8.06
C GLU A 116 17.39 -10.30 -9.01
N ASP A 117 17.76 -10.69 -10.22
CA ASP A 117 17.86 -9.76 -11.34
C ASP A 117 16.45 -9.54 -11.92
N PHE A 118 16.13 -8.31 -12.30
CA PHE A 118 14.84 -7.93 -12.85
C PHE A 118 15.01 -7.08 -14.10
N LYS A 119 14.02 -7.17 -14.99
CA LYS A 119 13.95 -6.29 -16.18
C LYS A 119 12.95 -5.17 -16.04
N VAL A 120 11.89 -5.42 -15.29
CA VAL A 120 10.83 -4.46 -15.02
C VAL A 120 10.59 -4.44 -13.53
N CYS A 121 10.46 -3.25 -12.97
CA CYS A 121 9.89 -3.10 -11.64
C CYS A 121 8.98 -1.88 -11.58
N ILE A 122 7.93 -1.98 -10.77
CA ILE A 122 7.08 -0.84 -10.43
C ILE A 122 7.31 -0.49 -8.97
N ILE A 123 7.47 0.80 -8.72
CA ILE A 123 7.70 1.35 -7.40
C ILE A 123 6.56 2.29 -7.08
N ARG A 124 5.95 2.13 -5.91
CA ARG A 124 5.05 3.13 -5.33
C ARG A 124 5.73 3.72 -4.13
N PHE A 125 5.78 5.03 -4.07
CA PHE A 125 6.53 5.69 -3.02
C PHE A 125 5.86 6.99 -2.60
N ALA A 126 5.94 7.23 -1.30
CA ALA A 126 5.60 8.48 -0.65
C ALA A 126 6.83 9.11 0.01
N ASP A 127 7.99 8.48 -0.12
CA ASP A 127 9.26 9.02 0.36
C ASP A 127 9.93 9.93 -0.66
N ASP A 128 11.23 10.15 -0.47
CA ASP A 128 12.06 11.04 -1.26
C ASP A 128 12.77 10.35 -2.43
N PHE A 129 12.34 9.15 -2.85
CA PHE A 129 12.90 8.43 -3.99
C PHE A 129 13.01 9.32 -5.24
N ASP A 130 11.97 10.09 -5.57
CA ASP A 130 11.98 11.00 -6.72
C ASP A 130 13.03 12.10 -6.59
N LEU A 131 13.23 12.64 -5.39
CA LEU A 131 14.22 13.68 -5.15
C LEU A 131 15.64 13.13 -5.34
N VAL A 132 15.90 11.92 -4.81
CA VAL A 132 17.19 11.24 -4.96
C VAL A 132 17.51 10.93 -6.43
N VAL A 133 16.50 10.53 -7.20
CA VAL A 133 16.65 10.33 -8.66
C VAL A 133 16.97 11.64 -9.36
N LYS A 134 16.19 12.70 -9.11
CA LYS A 134 16.33 14.02 -9.74
C LYS A 134 17.65 14.73 -9.39
N GLU A 135 18.26 14.39 -8.25
CA GLU A 135 19.60 14.88 -7.89
C GLU A 135 20.69 14.29 -8.79
N LYS A 136 20.52 13.04 -9.24
CA LYS A 136 21.52 12.30 -10.00
C LYS A 136 21.31 12.33 -11.51
N PHE A 137 20.06 12.43 -11.96
CA PHE A 137 19.68 12.29 -13.36
C PHE A 137 18.84 13.48 -13.81
N THR A 138 18.98 13.85 -15.08
CA THR A 138 18.21 14.97 -15.68
C THR A 138 16.92 14.41 -16.28
N PRO A 139 15.74 14.97 -15.92
CA PRO A 139 14.48 14.51 -16.48
C PRO A 139 14.29 15.01 -17.92
N GLU A 140 13.73 14.14 -18.76
CA GLU A 140 13.10 14.48 -20.03
C GLU A 140 11.60 14.23 -19.91
N VAL A 141 10.75 15.13 -20.44
CA VAL A 141 9.30 14.89 -20.41
C VAL A 141 8.91 14.14 -21.68
N LEU A 142 8.41 12.93 -21.52
CA LEU A 142 7.99 12.06 -22.63
C LEU A 142 6.65 11.40 -22.30
N GLN A 143 5.85 11.15 -23.35
CA GLN A 143 4.63 10.39 -23.21
C GLN A 143 4.96 8.89 -23.26
N ILE A 144 4.39 8.10 -22.35
CA ILE A 144 4.60 6.65 -22.34
C ILE A 144 4.06 6.03 -23.63
N SER A 145 4.95 5.31 -24.33
CA SER A 145 4.60 4.60 -25.56
C SER A 145 3.77 3.35 -25.27
N TRP A 146 3.02 2.92 -26.28
CA TRP A 146 2.24 1.69 -26.21
C TRP A 146 3.14 0.45 -25.95
N ASP A 147 4.37 0.44 -26.47
CA ASP A 147 5.30 -0.67 -26.31
C ASP A 147 5.80 -0.83 -24.87
N VAL A 148 6.09 0.29 -24.20
CA VAL A 148 6.41 0.33 -22.78
C VAL A 148 5.24 -0.23 -21.97
N TYR A 149 4.02 0.21 -22.28
CA TYR A 149 2.82 -0.26 -21.59
C TYR A 149 2.54 -1.77 -21.77
N ASN A 150 2.73 -2.31 -22.98
CA ASN A 150 2.59 -3.74 -23.22
C ASN A 150 3.61 -4.55 -22.43
N THR A 151 4.87 -4.10 -22.39
CA THR A 151 5.93 -4.74 -21.58
C THR A 151 5.51 -4.87 -20.12
N ILE A 152 4.93 -3.82 -19.54
CA ILE A 152 4.43 -3.84 -18.15
C ILE A 152 3.33 -4.89 -17.95
N LYS A 153 2.39 -4.97 -18.90
CA LYS A 153 1.26 -5.91 -18.83
C LYS A 153 1.73 -7.35 -18.95
N GLU A 154 2.72 -7.61 -19.79
CA GLU A 154 3.32 -8.94 -19.95
C GLU A 154 4.08 -9.37 -18.70
N GLU A 155 4.81 -8.45 -18.07
CA GLU A 155 5.56 -8.69 -16.82
C GLU A 155 4.70 -8.55 -15.55
N GLN A 156 3.41 -8.25 -15.70
CA GLN A 156 2.41 -8.14 -14.62
C GLN A 156 2.75 -7.17 -13.48
N ALA A 157 3.70 -6.25 -13.68
CA ALA A 157 4.29 -5.47 -12.60
C ALA A 157 3.33 -4.44 -11.92
N ASP A 158 2.14 -4.17 -12.49
CA ASP A 158 1.10 -3.30 -11.88
C ASP A 158 -0.05 -4.13 -11.26
N PHE A 159 0.00 -5.47 -11.36
CA PHE A 159 -1.15 -6.33 -11.07
C PHE A 159 -1.31 -6.61 -9.56
N PHE A 160 -0.20 -6.71 -8.82
CA PHE A 160 -0.20 -6.96 -7.37
C PHE A 160 -0.46 -5.72 -6.54
N PHE A 161 -0.45 -4.55 -7.17
CA PHE A 161 -1.00 -3.34 -6.59
C PHE A 161 -2.32 -2.98 -7.27
N LYS A 162 -3.38 -3.68 -6.87
CA LYS A 162 -4.68 -3.01 -6.88
C LYS A 162 -4.70 -2.09 -5.66
N PRO A 163 -5.12 -0.82 -5.75
CA PRO A 163 -5.50 -0.02 -4.59
C PRO A 163 -6.75 -0.59 -3.87
N ILE A 164 -6.98 -1.90 -3.97
CA ILE A 164 -7.99 -2.64 -3.23
C ILE A 164 -7.33 -3.05 -1.92
N ILE A 165 -7.70 -2.28 -0.92
CA ILE A 165 -7.53 -2.48 0.52
C ILE A 165 -7.80 -3.94 0.88
N ASN A 166 -6.74 -4.70 1.16
CA ASN A 166 -6.84 -6.02 1.80
C ASN A 166 -6.87 -5.94 3.34
N HIS A 167 -6.95 -4.73 3.91
CA HIS A 167 -7.03 -4.55 5.34
C HIS A 167 -8.48 -4.36 5.77
N THR A 168 -9.00 -5.26 6.59
CA THR A 168 -10.35 -5.15 7.19
C THR A 168 -10.52 -3.90 8.06
N TYR A 169 -9.42 -3.18 8.40
CA TYR A 169 -9.41 -2.00 9.25
C TYR A 169 -8.78 -0.73 8.64
N ASP A 170 -8.30 -0.77 7.38
CA ASP A 170 -7.69 0.42 6.76
C ASP A 170 -8.75 1.11 5.93
N ASN A 171 -9.41 2.10 6.52
CA ASN A 171 -10.49 2.83 5.89
C ASN A 171 -9.94 3.82 4.85
N TYR A 172 -9.33 3.32 3.77
CA TYR A 172 -8.91 4.09 2.59
C TYR A 172 -7.84 5.17 2.89
N PHE A 173 -7.46 5.37 4.16
CA PHE A 173 -6.85 6.60 4.64
C PHE A 173 -5.34 6.49 4.77
N GLU A 174 -4.77 5.40 5.27
CA GLU A 174 -3.35 5.40 5.68
C GLU A 174 -2.36 5.37 4.51
N GLN A 175 -2.66 4.64 3.42
CA GLN A 175 -1.82 4.67 2.22
C GLN A 175 -1.87 6.05 1.54
N THR A 176 -3.09 6.56 1.33
CA THR A 176 -3.34 7.88 0.75
C THR A 176 -2.76 8.99 1.63
N ARG A 177 -2.84 8.83 2.95
CA ARG A 177 -2.26 9.73 3.95
C ARG A 177 -0.75 9.70 3.90
N SER A 178 -0.12 8.54 3.78
CA SER A 178 1.34 8.45 3.61
C SER A 178 1.80 9.25 2.39
N ILE A 179 1.06 9.12 1.27
CA ILE A 179 1.30 9.87 0.03
C ILE A 179 1.13 11.39 0.23
N PHE A 180 0.23 11.83 1.11
CA PHE A 180 0.08 13.26 1.45
C PHE A 180 1.11 13.77 2.45
N GLU A 181 1.39 13.00 3.49
CA GLU A 181 2.29 13.40 4.58
C GLU A 181 3.72 13.53 4.09
N ARG A 182 4.13 12.75 3.08
CA ARG A 182 5.45 12.78 2.44
C ARG A 182 6.59 12.85 3.46
N ASN A 183 7.12 11.70 3.81
CA ASN A 183 8.19 11.56 4.80
C ASN A 183 9.38 10.86 4.16
N ALA A 184 10.62 11.20 4.51
CA ALA A 184 11.81 10.45 4.13
C ALA A 184 11.72 8.94 4.47
N LYS A 185 11.03 8.61 5.58
CA LYS A 185 10.65 7.24 5.96
C LYS A 185 9.25 6.85 5.47
N GLY A 186 8.73 7.49 4.44
CA GLY A 186 7.38 7.25 3.92
C GLY A 186 7.24 5.87 3.30
N LEU A 187 6.00 5.56 2.91
CA LEU A 187 5.66 4.35 2.16
C LEU A 187 6.64 4.13 1.00
N PHE A 188 7.14 2.91 0.87
CA PHE A 188 7.88 2.46 -0.28
C PHE A 188 7.48 1.03 -0.59
N TRP A 189 7.03 0.78 -1.79
CA TRP A 189 6.65 -0.54 -2.28
C TRP A 189 7.32 -0.76 -3.62
N ILE A 190 7.86 -1.95 -3.85
CA ILE A 190 8.42 -2.35 -5.12
C ILE A 190 7.94 -3.76 -5.47
N ASP A 191 7.59 -3.94 -6.73
CA ASP A 191 7.20 -5.22 -7.33
C ASP A 191 8.14 -5.56 -8.48
N PHE A 192 8.66 -6.78 -8.45
CA PHE A 192 9.66 -7.27 -9.39
C PHE A 192 9.61 -8.81 -9.46
N ASN A 193 9.57 -9.34 -10.68
CA ASN A 193 9.44 -10.78 -10.93
C ASN A 193 8.23 -11.38 -10.16
N ARG A 194 8.49 -12.21 -9.13
CA ARG A 194 7.47 -12.88 -8.30
C ARG A 194 7.49 -12.38 -6.85
N TYR A 195 8.23 -11.31 -6.58
CA TYR A 195 8.44 -10.78 -5.25
C TYR A 195 7.89 -9.37 -5.16
N ASN A 196 7.33 -9.05 -4.00
CA ASN A 196 7.16 -7.66 -3.61
C ASN A 196 7.90 -7.38 -2.30
N PHE A 197 8.28 -6.12 -2.15
CA PHE A 197 8.80 -5.59 -0.90
C PHE A 197 7.99 -4.36 -0.53
N LEU A 198 7.59 -4.29 0.73
CA LEU A 198 6.83 -3.17 1.28
C LEU A 198 7.53 -2.64 2.53
N TYR A 199 7.68 -1.33 2.57
CA TYR A 199 8.00 -0.54 3.74
C TYR A 199 6.87 0.45 4.00
N ASP A 200 6.17 0.35 5.13
CA ASP A 200 5.15 1.29 5.56
C ASP A 200 5.29 1.61 7.06
N PRO A 201 5.75 2.82 7.43
CA PRO A 201 5.99 3.17 8.84
C PRO A 201 4.70 3.20 9.68
N ASN A 202 3.53 3.20 9.06
CA ASN A 202 2.24 3.25 9.75
C ASN A 202 1.70 1.86 10.11
N ARG A 203 2.37 0.79 9.69
CA ARG A 203 1.99 -0.59 10.02
C ARG A 203 2.64 -1.07 11.32
N PRO A 204 2.00 -2.01 12.05
CA PRO A 204 2.62 -2.67 13.20
C PRO A 204 3.94 -3.37 12.84
N PHE A 205 4.00 -3.96 11.65
CA PHE A 205 5.19 -4.54 11.04
C PHE A 205 5.48 -3.75 9.76
N PRO A 206 6.36 -2.73 9.82
CA PRO A 206 6.60 -1.85 8.69
C PRO A 206 7.19 -2.54 7.47
N VAL A 207 7.90 -3.65 7.65
CA VAL A 207 8.64 -4.30 6.58
C VAL A 207 8.00 -5.64 6.24
N GLU A 208 7.58 -5.81 4.99
CA GLU A 208 7.02 -7.06 4.49
C GLU A 208 7.73 -7.51 3.21
N VAL A 209 7.96 -8.81 3.08
CA VAL A 209 8.41 -9.44 1.83
C VAL A 209 7.34 -10.44 1.41
N GLY A 210 6.77 -10.25 0.22
CA GLY A 210 5.75 -11.11 -0.34
C GLY A 210 6.25 -11.93 -1.53
N TYR A 211 5.56 -13.04 -1.81
CA TYR A 211 5.82 -13.93 -2.93
C TYR A 211 4.54 -14.39 -3.62
N GLU A 212 4.57 -14.45 -4.95
CA GLU A 212 3.51 -15.00 -5.80
C GLU A 212 3.81 -16.45 -6.20
N PHE A 213 2.91 -17.39 -5.86
CA PHE A 213 3.10 -18.82 -6.13
C PHE A 213 2.84 -19.24 -7.57
N GLU A 214 1.78 -18.74 -8.20
CA GLU A 214 1.37 -19.06 -9.57
C GLU A 214 1.27 -17.76 -10.36
N PRO A 215 1.83 -17.67 -11.58
CA PRO A 215 1.72 -16.47 -12.37
C PRO A 215 0.24 -16.17 -12.65
N ASN A 216 -0.19 -14.93 -12.42
CA ASN A 216 -1.58 -14.46 -12.47
C ASN A 216 -2.44 -14.82 -11.25
N ASP A 217 -1.86 -15.33 -10.17
CA ASP A 217 -2.61 -15.44 -8.93
C ASP A 217 -2.75 -14.05 -8.32
N PHE A 218 -3.97 -13.61 -8.04
CA PHE A 218 -4.21 -12.29 -7.44
C PHE A 218 -3.81 -12.25 -5.95
N ALA A 219 -3.22 -13.32 -5.43
CA ALA A 219 -2.86 -13.48 -4.04
C ALA A 219 -1.34 -13.46 -3.83
N MET A 220 -0.90 -12.58 -2.93
CA MET A 220 0.46 -12.57 -2.40
C MET A 220 0.48 -13.25 -1.04
N THR A 221 1.45 -14.13 -0.83
CA THR A 221 1.77 -14.64 0.51
C THR A 221 2.88 -13.80 1.09
N TYR A 222 2.74 -13.34 2.34
CA TYR A 222 3.75 -12.56 3.05
C TYR A 222 4.49 -13.44 4.06
N PRO A 223 5.53 -14.19 3.66
CA PRO A 223 6.30 -15.02 4.56
C PRO A 223 7.14 -14.25 5.58
N VAL A 224 7.39 -12.95 5.35
CA VAL A 224 8.22 -12.13 6.22
C VAL A 224 7.47 -10.85 6.58
N ALA A 225 7.33 -10.58 7.88
CA ALA A 225 6.78 -9.34 8.43
C ALA A 225 7.58 -8.92 9.67
N LEU A 226 8.20 -7.74 9.63
CA LEU A 226 9.24 -7.33 10.57
C LEU A 226 9.10 -5.85 11.00
N PRO A 227 9.57 -5.50 12.22
CA PRO A 227 9.92 -4.13 12.59
C PRO A 227 10.95 -3.49 11.65
N ALA A 228 10.88 -2.17 11.47
CA ALA A 228 11.89 -1.40 10.73
C ALA A 228 13.24 -1.31 11.48
N ASP A 229 14.31 -0.96 10.77
CA ASP A 229 15.66 -0.68 11.29
C ASP A 229 16.31 -1.92 12.00
N LEU A 230 15.87 -3.14 11.68
CA LEU A 230 16.48 -4.37 12.18
C LEU A 230 17.82 -4.64 11.49
N THR A 231 18.91 -4.32 12.18
CA THR A 231 20.29 -4.44 11.68
C THR A 231 21.04 -5.65 12.24
N THR A 232 20.46 -6.34 13.22
CA THR A 232 21.09 -7.48 13.89
C THR A 232 20.32 -8.75 13.58
N GLU A 233 21.05 -9.85 13.36
CA GLU A 233 20.53 -11.18 13.71
C GLU A 233 20.12 -11.11 15.18
N GLN A 234 18.86 -10.75 15.46
CA GLN A 234 18.27 -11.08 16.74
C GLN A 234 18.37 -12.60 16.78
N SER A 235 19.28 -13.08 17.62
CA SER A 235 19.46 -14.52 17.79
C SER A 235 18.08 -15.08 18.11
N ASN A 236 17.77 -16.30 17.68
CA ASN A 236 16.46 -16.92 17.98
C ASN A 236 16.10 -16.89 19.48
N PHE A 237 17.09 -16.65 20.36
CA PHE A 237 16.91 -16.39 21.78
C PHE A 237 16.16 -15.07 22.08
N ASP A 238 16.41 -13.99 21.34
CA ASP A 238 15.74 -12.70 21.51
C ASP A 238 14.28 -12.74 21.02
N LEU A 239 13.99 -13.49 19.96
CA LEU A 239 12.60 -13.75 19.55
C LEU A 239 11.84 -14.60 20.58
N SER A 240 12.51 -15.51 21.29
CA SER A 240 11.87 -16.27 22.38
C SER A 240 11.57 -15.44 23.64
N THR A 241 12.21 -14.26 23.77
CA THR A 241 12.02 -13.32 24.89
C THR A 241 11.24 -12.06 24.48
N ALA A 242 11.05 -11.84 23.17
CA ALA A 242 10.14 -10.84 22.65
C ALA A 242 8.73 -11.13 23.18
N ASN A 243 8.19 -10.17 23.92
CA ASN A 243 6.88 -10.28 24.53
C ASN A 243 5.82 -10.08 23.45
N TYR A 244 5.60 -11.09 22.63
CA TYR A 244 4.44 -11.11 21.75
C TYR A 244 3.21 -11.08 22.65
N GLN A 245 2.33 -10.09 22.46
CA GLN A 245 0.99 -10.11 23.07
C GLN A 245 0.19 -11.28 22.46
N THR A 246 0.53 -12.48 22.88
CA THR A 246 -0.12 -13.75 22.53
C THR A 246 -1.28 -14.03 23.46
N THR A 247 -1.45 -13.23 24.52
CA THR A 247 -2.67 -13.22 25.31
C THR A 247 -3.71 -12.43 24.53
N PRO A 248 -4.77 -13.07 24.02
CA PRO A 248 -5.93 -12.30 23.58
C PRO A 248 -6.43 -11.54 24.80
N LEU A 249 -6.47 -10.20 24.75
CA LEU A 249 -6.96 -9.35 25.85
C LEU A 249 -8.48 -9.47 26.08
N GLY A 250 -9.08 -10.56 25.60
CA GLY A 250 -10.51 -10.82 25.57
C GLY A 250 -11.04 -10.79 24.14
N TYR A 251 -11.86 -11.78 23.81
CA TYR A 251 -12.78 -11.69 22.67
C TYR A 251 -14.16 -11.38 23.24
N THR A 252 -14.69 -10.21 22.92
CA THR A 252 -16.13 -9.94 23.06
C THR A 252 -16.72 -10.02 21.66
N PRO A 253 -17.34 -11.15 21.27
CA PRO A 253 -18.05 -11.20 20.01
C PRO A 253 -19.34 -10.40 20.14
N ASP A 254 -19.42 -9.25 19.47
CA ASP A 254 -20.70 -8.59 19.22
C ASP A 254 -21.38 -9.31 18.05
N ILE A 255 -22.28 -10.24 18.37
CA ILE A 255 -23.09 -10.94 17.36
C ILE A 255 -24.25 -10.02 16.96
N TYR A 256 -24.15 -9.42 15.78
CA TYR A 256 -25.27 -8.70 15.15
C TYR A 256 -26.06 -9.67 14.27
N LEU A 257 -27.16 -10.20 14.80
CA LEU A 257 -28.16 -10.87 13.98
C LEU A 257 -29.08 -9.81 13.35
N THR A 258 -28.77 -9.41 12.12
CA THR A 258 -29.70 -8.64 11.30
C THR A 258 -30.60 -9.64 10.54
N GLY A 259 -31.89 -9.65 10.87
CA GLY A 259 -32.88 -10.19 9.95
C GLY A 259 -32.94 -9.31 8.69
N LEU A 260 -33.43 -9.88 7.58
CA LEU A 260 -33.44 -9.26 6.24
C LEU A 260 -34.06 -7.84 6.14
N ASP A 261 -34.70 -7.33 7.20
CA ASP A 261 -35.33 -6.00 7.24
C ASP A 261 -34.78 -5.05 8.33
N GLY A 262 -33.59 -5.32 8.89
CA GLY A 262 -32.84 -4.30 9.66
C GLY A 262 -33.48 -3.77 10.95
N GLN A 263 -34.50 -4.46 11.50
CA GLN A 263 -35.02 -4.13 12.84
C GLN A 263 -34.30 -4.93 13.92
N ARG A 264 -33.79 -4.23 14.94
CA ARG A 264 -33.20 -4.80 16.17
C ARG A 264 -34.21 -5.67 16.89
N ILE A 265 -33.89 -6.95 17.10
CA ILE A 265 -34.67 -7.86 17.94
C ILE A 265 -34.17 -7.74 19.37
N ASP A 266 -34.59 -6.68 20.09
CA ASP A 266 -34.21 -6.45 21.49
C ASP A 266 -34.99 -7.35 22.49
N SER A 267 -35.59 -8.46 22.05
CA SER A 267 -36.53 -9.25 22.88
C SER A 267 -36.43 -10.78 22.75
N ALA A 268 -35.29 -11.34 22.35
CA ALA A 268 -35.06 -12.77 22.48
C ALA A 268 -34.43 -13.09 23.86
N ARG A 269 -35.26 -13.48 24.84
CA ARG A 269 -34.78 -14.15 26.06
C ARG A 269 -34.73 -15.66 25.80
N PRO A 270 -33.59 -16.34 26.03
CA PRO A 270 -33.57 -17.80 26.01
C PRO A 270 -34.24 -18.34 27.27
N ASP A 271 -35.27 -19.18 27.09
CA ASP A 271 -35.77 -20.06 28.15
C ASP A 271 -34.67 -21.08 28.47
N MET A 272 -34.18 -21.06 29.70
CA MET A 272 -33.33 -22.11 30.24
C MET A 272 -34.20 -23.08 31.05
N GLN A 273 -34.43 -24.27 30.50
CA GLN A 273 -34.69 -25.49 31.27
C GLN A 273 -33.43 -26.34 31.29
#